data_AF-A0A938B9V7-F1
#
_entry.id   AF-A0A938B9V7-F1
#
_cell.length_a   1.000
_cell.length_b   1.000
_cell.length_c   1.000
_cell.angle_alpha   90.00
_cell.angle_beta   90.00
_cell.angle_gamma   90.00
#
_symmetry.space_group_name_H-M   'P 1'
#
loop_
_entity.id
_entity.type
_entity.pdbx_description
1 polymer ?
#
loop_
_entity_poly.entity_id
_entity_poly.type
_entity_poly.pdbx_seq_one_letter_code
_entity_poly.pdbx_strand_id
1 'polypeptide(L)' 'MAKALKAYGEPVITDAKGQKHNWYKELSQKLIELQKAEGYWQNEEAQWMEDNPILVTVYAVLALESGFPKK' A
#
# COMPACT_ATOMS: atom_id res chain seq x y z
N MET A 1 -4.14 -6.45 0.18
CA MET A 1 -2.89 -6.89 0.84
C MET A 1 -2.67 -6.29 2.22
N ALA A 2 -2.66 -4.95 2.40
CA ALA A 2 -2.39 -4.33 3.71
C ALA A 2 -3.27 -4.86 4.87
N LYS A 3 -4.58 -5.06 4.64
CA LYS A 3 -5.49 -5.66 5.63
C LYS A 3 -5.08 -7.08 6.06
N ALA A 4 -4.60 -7.89 5.12
CA ALA A 4 -4.15 -9.26 5.40
C ALA A 4 -2.84 -9.26 6.20
N LEU A 5 -1.88 -8.39 5.84
CA LEU A 5 -0.63 -8.24 6.59
C LEU A 5 -0.88 -7.69 8.01
N LYS A 6 -1.83 -6.76 8.16
CA LYS A 6 -2.30 -6.32 9.47
C LYS A 6 -2.88 -7.48 10.27
N ALA A 7 -3.74 -8.30 9.66
CA ALA A 7 -4.37 -9.45 10.32
C ALA A 7 -3.34 -10.55 10.67
N TYR A 8 -2.27 -10.68 9.90
CA TYR A 8 -1.15 -11.58 10.19
C TYR A 8 -0.40 -11.19 11.48
N GLY A 9 -0.42 -9.91 11.85
CA GLY A 9 0.05 -9.42 13.15
C GLY A 9 1.55 -9.15 13.25
N GLU A 10 2.37 -9.68 12.34
CA GLU A 10 3.82 -9.44 12.35
C GLU A 10 4.19 -8.15 11.59
N PRO A 11 5.05 -7.29 12.15
CA PRO A 11 5.53 -6.08 11.48
C PRO A 11 6.58 -6.39 10.40
N VAL A 12 7.21 -7.56 10.46
CA VAL A 12 8.26 -7.99 9.54
C VAL A 12 7.89 -9.31 8.89
N ILE A 13 7.95 -9.35 7.56
CA ILE A 13 7.78 -10.59 6.78
C ILE A 13 9.11 -10.98 6.14
N THR A 14 9.33 -12.27 5.93
CA THR A 14 10.50 -12.80 5.24
C THR A 14 10.10 -13.25 3.84
N ASP A 15 10.79 -12.77 2.82
CA ASP A 15 10.55 -13.19 1.44
C ASP A 15 11.14 -14.59 1.14
N ALA A 16 10.92 -15.08 -0.07
CA ALA A 16 11.44 -16.39 -0.51
C ALA A 16 12.98 -16.46 -0.57
N LYS A 17 13.68 -15.32 -0.52
CA LYS A 17 15.14 -15.22 -0.52
C LYS A 17 15.71 -15.08 0.90
N GLY A 18 14.86 -15.07 1.93
CA GLY A 18 15.28 -14.87 3.31
C GLY A 18 15.44 -13.40 3.71
N GLN A 19 15.06 -12.45 2.86
CA GLN A 19 15.14 -11.02 3.16
C GLN A 19 13.99 -10.62 4.09
N LYS A 20 14.33 -9.86 5.13
CA LYS A 20 13.35 -9.30 6.07
C LYS A 20 12.82 -7.97 5.55
N HIS A 21 11.50 -7.81 5.58
CA HIS A 21 10.79 -6.64 5.10
C HIS A 21 9.90 -6.05 6.18
N ASN A 22 10.10 -4.78 6.55
CA ASN A 22 9.10 -4.06 7.34
C ASN A 22 8.00 -3.62 6.38
N TRP A 23 6.97 -4.46 6.27
CA TRP A 23 6.02 -4.36 5.18
C TRP A 23 5.28 -3.03 5.17
N TYR A 24 4.95 -2.46 6.34
CA TYR A 24 4.20 -1.22 6.40
C TYR A 24 5.08 -0.02 6.03
N LYS A 25 6.33 -0.02 6.50
CA LYS A 25 7.31 1.00 6.12
C LYS A 25 7.54 0.98 4.61
N GLU A 26 7.77 -0.19 4.03
CA GLU A 26 8.05 -0.32 2.60
C GLU A 26 6.82 0.01 1.74
N LEU A 27 5.63 -0.44 2.15
CA LEU A 27 4.38 -0.10 1.48
C LEU A 27 4.13 1.42 1.48
N SER A 28 4.28 2.07 2.64
CA SER A 28 4.04 3.51 2.77
C SER A 28 5.06 4.34 1.98
N GLN A 29 6.35 3.95 2.02
CA GLN A 29 7.38 4.54 1.16
C GLN A 29 7.01 4.41 -0.31
N LYS A 30 6.59 3.23 -0.75
CA LYS A 30 6.23 3.03 -2.15
C LYS A 30 5.01 3.85 -2.57
N LEU A 31 4.00 3.96 -1.71
CA LEU A 31 2.85 4.80 -1.98
C LEU A 31 3.22 6.28 -2.06
N ILE A 32 4.11 6.77 -1.19
CA ILE A 32 4.61 8.16 -1.25
C ILE A 32 5.35 8.41 -2.57
N GLU A 33 6.23 7.49 -3.00
CA GLU A 33 6.95 7.61 -4.28
C GLU A 33 6.02 7.70 -5.50
N LEU A 34 4.88 6.99 -5.45
CA LEU A 34 3.93 6.90 -6.56
C LEU A 34 2.87 8.01 -6.55
N GLN A 35 2.75 8.77 -5.46
CA GLN A 35 1.76 9.82 -5.34
C GLN A 35 2.05 10.93 -6.36
N LYS A 36 1.05 11.31 -7.15
CA LYS A 36 1.15 12.48 -8.05
C LYS A 36 1.24 13.76 -7.20
N ALA A 37 1.78 14.84 -7.77
CA ALA A 37 2.01 16.10 -7.05
C ALA A 37 0.73 16.70 -6.45
N GLU A 38 -0.41 16.43 -7.08
CA GLU A 38 -1.74 16.86 -6.64
C GLU A 38 -2.34 15.98 -5.53
N GLY A 39 -1.62 14.92 -5.11
CA GLY A 39 -1.95 14.11 -3.94
C GLY A 39 -2.77 12.84 -4.22
N TYR A 40 -3.00 12.48 -5.48
CA TYR A 40 -3.76 11.30 -5.87
C TYR A 40 -2.85 10.19 -6.44
N TRP A 41 -3.42 9.01 -6.61
CA TRP A 41 -2.79 7.89 -7.30
C TRP A 41 -3.61 7.50 -8.53
N GLN A 42 -2.92 6.99 -9.54
CA GLN A 42 -3.53 6.46 -10.75
C GLN A 42 -2.68 5.29 -11.25
N ASN A 43 -3.34 4.21 -11.68
CA ASN A 43 -2.68 3.17 -12.45
C ASN A 43 -2.65 3.59 -13.92
N GLU A 44 -1.49 3.46 -14.57
CA GLU A 44 -1.33 3.75 -16.00
C GLU A 44 -1.80 2.58 -16.87
N GLU A 45 -1.85 1.37 -16.30
CA GLU A 45 -2.39 0.18 -16.95
C GLU A 45 -3.89 0.06 -16.67
N ALA A 46 -4.69 0.47 -17.66
CA ALA A 46 -6.14 0.41 -17.58
C ALA A 46 -6.66 -0.99 -17.91
N GLN A 47 -6.86 -1.81 -16.89
CA GLN A 47 -7.80 -2.93 -16.96
C GLN A 47 -8.80 -2.83 -15.80
N TRP A 48 -10.04 -3.29 -16.00
CA TRP A 48 -11.05 -3.40 -14.93
C TRP A 48 -11.33 -2.10 -14.12
N MET A 49 -11.29 -0.92 -14.77
CA MET A 49 -11.45 0.40 -14.11
C MET A 49 -10.36 0.75 -13.08
N GLU A 50 -9.21 0.06 -13.12
CA GLU A 50 -8.09 0.32 -12.22
C GLU A 50 -7.34 1.63 -12.55
N ASP A 51 -7.68 2.30 -13.64
CA ASP A 51 -7.17 3.62 -14.02
C ASP A 51 -7.96 4.79 -13.41
N ASN A 52 -9.10 4.51 -12.76
CA ASN A 52 -9.92 5.55 -12.15
C ASN A 52 -9.19 6.16 -10.93
N PRO A 53 -8.77 7.44 -10.98
CA PRO A 53 -7.94 8.04 -9.95
C PRO A 53 -8.66 8.14 -8.59
N ILE A 54 -9.99 8.23 -8.59
CA ILE A 54 -10.77 8.24 -7.34
C ILE A 54 -10.68 6.88 -6.66
N LEU A 55 -10.90 5.79 -7.41
CA LEU A 55 -10.85 4.44 -6.87
C LEU A 55 -9.46 4.09 -6.36
N VAL A 56 -8.42 4.36 -7.16
CA VAL A 56 -7.03 4.07 -6.78
C VAL A 56 -6.63 4.86 -5.55
N THR A 57 -7.02 6.14 -5.47
CA THR A 57 -6.73 6.97 -4.29
C THR A 57 -7.42 6.43 -3.03
N VAL A 58 -8.69 6.02 -3.12
CA VAL A 58 -9.40 5.41 -2.00
C VAL A 58 -8.68 4.13 -1.53
N TYR A 59 -8.25 3.27 -2.45
CA TYR A 59 -7.51 2.06 -2.10
C TYR A 59 -6.16 2.35 -1.45
N ALA A 60 -5.41 3.33 -1.96
CA ALA A 60 -4.13 3.75 -1.38
C ALA A 60 -4.32 4.26 0.07
N VAL A 61 -5.30 5.12 0.30
CA VAL A 61 -5.60 5.66 1.64
C VAL A 61 -6.04 4.56 2.60
N LEU A 62 -6.92 3.65 2.16
CA LEU A 62 -7.35 2.51 2.99
C LEU A 62 -6.19 1.56 3.32
N ALA A 63 -5.23 1.39 2.40
CA ALA A 63 -4.05 0.58 2.65
C ALA A 63 -3.14 1.22 3.72
N LEU A 64 -2.97 2.55 3.68
CA LEU A 64 -2.24 3.30 4.70
C LEU A 64 -2.93 3.22 6.07
N GLU A 65 -4.25 3.47 6.15
CA GLU A 65 -5.01 3.34 7.40
C GLU A 65 -4.90 1.93 7.99
N SER A 66 -4.93 0.92 7.12
CA SER A 66 -4.86 -0.48 7.56
C SER A 66 -3.57 -0.77 8.32
N GLY A 67 -2.42 -0.24 7.92
CA GLY A 67 -1.16 -0.45 8.63
C GLY A 67 -0.82 0.61 9.68
N PHE A 68 -1.62 1.68 9.78
CA PHE A 68 -1.35 2.76 10.72
C PHE A 68 -1.41 2.26 12.18
N PRO A 69 -0.38 2.52 13.01
CA PRO A 69 -0.38 2.14 14.42
C PRO A 69 -1.51 2.84 15.16
N LYS A 70 -2.45 2.07 15.74
CA LYS A 70 -3.47 2.62 16.64
C LYS A 70 -2.87 2.69 18.04
N LYS A 71 -2.98 3.86 18.67
CA LYS A 71 -2.59 4.09 20.07
C LYS A 71 -3.46 3.28 21.03
#